data_AF-A0A6E8VMT8-F1
#
_entry.id   AF-A0A6E8VMT8-F1
#
_cell.length_a   1.000
_cell.length_b   1.000
_cell.length_c   1.000
_cell.angle_alpha   90.00
_cell.angle_beta   90.00
_cell.angle_gamma   90.00
#
_symmetry.space_group_name_H-M   'P 1'
#
loop_
_entity.id
_entity.type
_entity.pdbx_description
1 polymer ?
#
loop_
_entity_poly.entity_id
_entity_poly.type
_entity_poly.pdbx_seq_one_letter_code
_entity_poly.pdbx_strand_id
1 'polypeptide(L)'
;MRSFVLAVVCLAVAAARAEQIDIDWSKVRPVEEFDHYWARLPPEMQAYRNETSTDRITNGQEALPGQFPYQVALLSDFPEGTALCGASVLTRNFLLTAAHCISGTGNALSSGGIAIMGAQNRMIVELSQQRIRFSTSGIRRHPGYDATSLRNDVALVLLNSRITYTSRVQPIRLPARTDTRQFGGFTGTVSGFGRTTDSSQATSATLRFTSNPVLTNAECITSWGFALAQSQNVCLKASGGRSACNGDSGGPLTVDSNGVLQIGVVSFVSAAGCASGRPSVYARVTYFLPWINANTW
;
A
#
# COMPACT_ATOMS: atom_id res chain seq x y z
N MET A 1 1.24 -26.50 70.26
CA MET A 1 0.56 -25.62 69.29
C MET A 1 1.59 -25.17 68.26
N ARG A 2 1.51 -25.69 67.03
CA ARG A 2 2.40 -25.32 65.91
C ARG A 2 1.57 -24.46 64.95
N SER A 3 1.88 -23.16 64.88
CA SER A 3 1.21 -22.22 63.98
C SER A 3 1.74 -22.40 62.56
N PHE A 4 0.85 -22.78 61.64
CA PHE A 4 1.11 -22.73 60.20
C PHE A 4 0.88 -21.29 59.72
N VAL A 5 1.92 -20.65 59.19
CA VAL A 5 1.80 -19.38 58.47
C VAL A 5 1.59 -19.71 57.00
N LEU A 6 0.38 -19.45 56.49
CA LEU A 6 0.04 -19.58 55.09
C LEU A 6 0.60 -18.36 54.32
N ALA A 7 1.65 -18.57 53.53
CA ALA A 7 2.15 -17.54 52.63
C ALA A 7 1.27 -17.50 51.37
N VAL A 8 0.43 -16.47 51.25
CA VAL A 8 -0.32 -16.20 50.03
C VAL A 8 0.62 -15.50 49.04
N VAL A 9 1.05 -16.22 48.02
CA VAL A 9 1.83 -15.66 46.90
C VAL A 9 0.85 -14.99 45.94
N CYS A 10 0.74 -13.67 46.02
CA CYS A 10 0.05 -12.87 45.00
C CYS A 10 0.88 -12.85 43.70
N LEU A 11 0.49 -13.66 42.71
CA LEU A 11 0.98 -13.49 41.34
C LEU A 11 0.39 -12.20 40.76
N ALA A 12 1.18 -11.13 40.74
CA ALA A 12 0.88 -9.95 39.95
C ALA A 12 1.05 -10.28 38.46
N VAL A 13 -0.05 -10.50 37.75
CA VAL A 13 -0.05 -10.57 36.28
C VAL A 13 0.11 -9.15 35.76
N ALA A 14 1.33 -8.78 35.38
CA ALA A 14 1.57 -7.53 34.65
C ALA A 14 0.96 -7.66 33.25
N ALA A 15 -0.25 -7.13 33.06
CA ALA A 15 -0.80 -6.93 31.73
C ALA A 15 0.07 -5.88 31.03
N ALA A 16 0.90 -6.31 30.08
CA ALA A 16 1.58 -5.42 29.16
C ALA A 16 0.51 -4.64 28.39
N ARG A 17 0.27 -3.39 28.79
CA ARG A 17 -0.55 -2.47 27.98
C ARG A 17 0.23 -2.26 26.69
N ALA A 18 -0.30 -2.74 25.58
CA ALA A 18 0.17 -2.33 24.27
C ALA A 18 0.13 -0.79 24.24
N GLU A 19 1.29 -0.17 24.03
CA GLU A 19 1.41 1.28 23.92
C GLU A 19 0.40 1.75 22.86
N GLN A 20 -0.57 2.56 23.28
CA GLN A 20 -1.59 3.07 22.38
C GLN A 20 -0.92 4.07 21.44
N ILE A 21 -0.72 3.66 20.18
CA ILE A 21 -0.14 4.52 19.15
C ILE A 21 -1.18 5.57 18.75
N ASP A 22 -0.97 6.80 19.23
CA ASP A 22 -1.73 7.97 18.81
C ASP A 22 -1.21 8.49 17.46
N ILE A 23 -2.14 8.92 16.60
CA ILE A 23 -1.85 9.36 15.24
C ILE A 23 -2.45 10.75 15.05
N ASP A 24 -1.60 11.72 14.79
CA ASP A 24 -2.03 13.07 14.41
C ASP A 24 -2.51 13.08 12.95
N TRP A 25 -3.79 12.77 12.75
CA TRP A 25 -4.40 12.71 11.42
C TRP A 25 -4.36 14.05 10.67
N SER A 26 -4.13 15.18 11.34
CA SER A 26 -3.98 16.48 10.68
C SER A 26 -2.68 16.59 9.87
N LYS A 27 -1.69 15.75 10.17
CA LYS A 27 -0.40 15.68 9.44
C LYS A 27 -0.36 14.57 8.40
N VAL A 28 -1.40 13.74 8.33
CA VAL A 28 -1.48 12.62 7.42
C VAL A 28 -2.12 13.06 6.11
N ARG A 29 -1.37 12.95 5.03
CA ARG A 29 -1.85 13.22 3.66
C ARG A 29 -1.32 12.18 2.68
N PRO A 30 -1.98 11.93 1.53
CA PRO A 30 -1.44 11.09 0.47
C PRO A 30 0.03 11.39 0.16
N VAL A 31 0.84 10.36 -0.15
CA VAL A 31 2.24 10.57 -0.57
C VAL A 31 2.35 11.49 -1.78
N GLU A 32 1.34 11.48 -2.66
CA GLU A 32 1.26 12.31 -3.85
C GLU A 32 1.05 13.81 -3.55
N GLU A 33 0.81 14.20 -2.30
CA GLU A 33 0.73 15.62 -1.89
C GLU A 33 2.06 16.20 -1.40
N PHE A 34 3.10 15.39 -1.26
CA PHE A 34 4.41 15.84 -0.77
C PHE A 34 5.26 16.45 -1.89
N ASP A 35 5.97 17.53 -1.61
CA ASP A 35 6.88 18.17 -2.57
C ASP A 35 7.94 17.21 -3.10
N HIS A 36 8.47 16.34 -2.23
CA HIS A 36 9.47 15.35 -2.64
C HIS A 36 8.92 14.35 -3.65
N TYR A 37 7.61 14.06 -3.61
CA TYR A 37 6.98 13.19 -4.59
C TYR A 37 6.97 13.83 -5.98
N TRP A 38 6.78 15.15 -6.06
CA TRP A 38 6.76 15.87 -7.34
C TRP A 38 8.14 16.25 -7.82
N ALA A 39 9.03 16.72 -6.95
CA ALA A 39 10.38 17.21 -7.31
C ALA A 39 11.23 16.21 -8.09
N ARG A 40 10.94 14.92 -7.94
CA ARG A 40 11.58 13.84 -8.68
C ARG A 40 11.02 13.61 -10.08
N LEU A 41 9.76 13.95 -10.34
CA LEU A 41 9.09 13.65 -11.62
C LEU A 41 9.59 14.58 -12.75
N PRO A 42 9.60 14.10 -14.02
CA PRO A 42 10.02 14.89 -15.16
C PRO A 42 9.22 16.20 -15.29
N PRO A 43 9.80 17.27 -15.88
CA PRO A 43 9.13 18.56 -16.05
C PRO A 43 7.75 18.45 -16.71
N GLU A 44 7.58 17.51 -17.65
CA GLU A 44 6.32 17.26 -18.35
C GLU A 44 5.22 16.81 -17.38
N MET A 45 5.58 16.12 -16.30
CA MET A 45 4.65 15.67 -15.26
C MET A 45 4.32 16.76 -14.24
N GLN A 46 5.14 17.79 -14.10
CA GLN A 46 4.93 18.88 -13.14
C GLN A 46 3.70 19.72 -13.47
N ALA A 47 3.35 19.86 -14.75
CA ALA A 47 2.18 20.61 -15.21
C ALA A 47 0.86 20.11 -14.59
N TYR A 48 0.82 18.82 -14.26
CA TYR A 48 -0.35 18.14 -13.74
C TYR A 48 -0.52 18.22 -12.21
N ARG A 49 0.46 18.80 -11.50
CA ARG A 49 0.43 18.91 -10.03
C ARG A 49 -0.82 19.63 -9.51
N ASN A 50 -1.31 20.60 -10.28
CA ASN A 50 -2.42 21.49 -9.91
C ASN A 50 -3.64 21.36 -10.83
N GLU A 51 -3.70 20.32 -11.68
CA GLU A 51 -4.86 20.15 -12.56
C GLU A 51 -6.12 19.84 -11.74
N THR A 52 -7.16 20.66 -11.94
CA THR A 52 -8.48 20.47 -11.36
C THR A 52 -9.19 19.32 -12.04
N SER A 53 -9.60 18.33 -11.25
CA SER A 53 -10.19 17.12 -11.79
C SER A 53 -11.71 17.03 -11.58
N THR A 54 -12.30 16.04 -12.22
CA THR A 54 -13.74 15.80 -12.33
C THR A 54 -14.34 15.12 -11.09
N ASP A 55 -15.64 15.29 -10.85
CA ASP A 55 -16.40 14.67 -9.74
C ASP A 55 -16.62 13.14 -9.86
N ARG A 56 -15.87 12.45 -10.71
CA ARG A 56 -16.07 11.02 -10.96
C ARG A 56 -15.49 10.16 -9.83
N ILE A 57 -16.23 9.11 -9.48
CA ILE A 57 -15.87 8.18 -8.41
C ILE A 57 -14.82 7.17 -8.90
N THR A 58 -13.70 7.08 -8.19
CA THR A 58 -12.55 6.24 -8.53
C THR A 58 -12.55 4.92 -7.75
N ASN A 59 -12.86 5.00 -6.45
CA ASN A 59 -12.94 3.89 -5.48
C ASN A 59 -14.38 3.60 -5.07
N GLY A 60 -15.10 2.90 -5.96
CA GLY A 60 -16.56 2.90 -5.98
C GLY A 60 -17.29 2.04 -4.95
N GLN A 61 -16.64 1.10 -4.26
CA GLN A 61 -17.32 0.20 -3.32
C GLN A 61 -16.66 0.21 -1.95
N GLU A 62 -17.47 0.32 -0.90
CA GLU A 62 -17.01 0.09 0.46
C GLU A 62 -16.77 -1.39 0.68
N ALA A 63 -15.59 -1.72 1.21
CA ALA A 63 -15.25 -3.10 1.54
C ALA A 63 -16.09 -3.56 2.72
N LEU A 64 -16.50 -4.83 2.71
CA LEU A 64 -17.00 -5.46 3.92
C LEU A 64 -15.84 -5.57 4.92
N PRO A 65 -16.11 -5.44 6.23
CA PRO A 65 -15.09 -5.67 7.23
C PRO A 65 -14.39 -7.02 7.00
N GLY A 66 -13.06 -7.01 6.94
CA GLY A 66 -12.22 -8.21 6.72
C GLY A 66 -12.24 -8.80 5.32
N GLN A 67 -12.87 -8.15 4.33
CA GLN A 67 -12.89 -8.62 2.94
C GLN A 67 -11.48 -8.72 2.34
N PHE A 68 -10.58 -7.82 2.72
CA PHE A 68 -9.18 -7.79 2.27
C PHE A 68 -8.24 -7.86 3.49
N PRO A 69 -8.08 -9.04 4.12
CA PRO A 69 -7.38 -9.18 5.40
C PRO A 69 -5.86 -8.93 5.31
N TYR A 70 -5.34 -8.79 4.09
CA TYR A 70 -3.95 -8.45 3.82
C TYR A 70 -3.71 -6.94 3.69
N GLN A 71 -4.77 -6.12 3.63
CA GLN A 71 -4.64 -4.68 3.43
C GLN A 71 -3.97 -4.00 4.62
N VAL A 72 -3.08 -3.07 4.32
CA VAL A 72 -2.44 -2.20 5.30
C VAL A 72 -2.59 -0.74 4.87
N ALA A 73 -2.92 0.14 5.82
CA ALA A 73 -2.63 1.56 5.70
C ALA A 73 -1.23 1.81 6.26
N LEU A 74 -0.32 2.23 5.40
CA LEU A 74 1.07 2.52 5.73
C LEU A 74 1.23 4.03 5.89
N LEU A 75 1.67 4.45 7.07
CA LEU A 75 1.97 5.84 7.40
C LEU A 75 3.49 5.96 7.50
N SER A 76 4.11 6.67 6.56
CA SER A 76 5.56 6.88 6.53
C SER A 76 5.90 8.29 6.99
N ASP A 77 6.82 8.42 7.94
CA ASP A 77 7.19 9.71 8.50
C ASP A 77 8.32 10.36 7.70
N PHE A 78 8.13 11.64 7.37
CA PHE A 78 9.07 12.51 6.68
C PHE A 78 9.17 13.87 7.42
N PRO A 79 10.23 14.67 7.17
CA PRO A 79 10.36 16.00 7.77
C PRO A 79 9.14 16.91 7.52
N GLU A 80 8.48 16.75 6.37
CA GLU A 80 7.36 17.59 5.94
C GLU A 80 5.98 17.06 6.41
N GLY A 81 5.93 15.92 7.11
CA GLY A 81 4.68 15.31 7.59
C GLY A 81 4.65 13.78 7.41
N THR A 82 3.46 13.20 7.55
CA THR A 82 3.27 11.74 7.47
C THR A 82 2.53 11.37 6.17
N ALA A 83 3.17 10.57 5.33
CA ALA A 83 2.60 10.13 4.06
C ALA A 83 1.71 8.91 4.24
N LEU A 84 0.51 8.96 3.69
CA LEU A 84 -0.41 7.82 3.57
C LEU A 84 -0.14 7.07 2.26
N CYS A 85 0.12 5.78 2.41
CA CYS A 85 0.16 4.79 1.35
C CYS A 85 -0.64 3.54 1.75
N GLY A 86 -0.88 2.66 0.79
CA GLY A 86 -1.19 1.26 1.00
C GLY A 86 0.07 0.39 1.18
N ALA A 87 -0.15 -0.77 1.78
CA ALA A 87 0.78 -1.89 1.73
C ALA A 87 -0.01 -3.19 1.86
N SER A 88 0.71 -4.32 1.81
CA SER A 88 0.14 -5.65 1.91
C SER A 88 0.94 -6.51 2.89
N VAL A 89 0.25 -7.28 3.72
CA VAL A 89 0.89 -8.25 4.64
C VAL A 89 1.48 -9.39 3.84
N LEU A 90 2.81 -9.55 3.85
CA LEU A 90 3.49 -10.63 3.15
C LEU A 90 3.84 -11.78 4.08
N THR A 91 4.39 -11.48 5.25
CA THR A 91 4.70 -12.45 6.30
C THR A 91 4.27 -11.91 7.67
N ARG A 92 4.70 -12.53 8.77
CA ARG A 92 4.46 -11.99 10.12
C ARG A 92 5.29 -10.75 10.43
N ASN A 93 6.25 -10.40 9.57
CA ASN A 93 7.21 -9.34 9.83
C ASN A 93 7.35 -8.37 8.65
N PHE A 94 7.09 -8.85 7.43
CA PHE A 94 7.28 -8.07 6.23
C PHE A 94 5.96 -7.62 5.61
N LEU A 95 5.97 -6.35 5.21
CA LEU A 95 4.97 -5.76 4.34
C LEU A 95 5.58 -5.51 2.95
N LEU A 96 4.76 -5.60 1.92
CA LEU A 96 5.10 -5.22 0.55
C LEU A 96 4.38 -3.91 0.18
N THR A 97 5.13 -2.93 -0.32
CA THR A 97 4.64 -1.60 -0.71
C THR A 97 5.46 -1.04 -1.89
N ALA A 98 5.16 0.18 -2.34
CA ALA A 98 5.90 0.87 -3.37
C ALA A 98 7.17 1.54 -2.79
N ALA A 99 8.22 1.65 -3.60
CA ALA A 99 9.45 2.31 -3.17
C ALA A 99 9.25 3.82 -2.94
N HIS A 100 8.36 4.45 -3.70
CA HIS A 100 8.08 5.86 -3.50
C HIS A 100 7.38 6.17 -2.16
N CYS A 101 6.63 5.22 -1.60
CA CYS A 101 5.96 5.38 -0.30
C CYS A 101 6.94 5.50 0.89
N ILE A 102 8.20 5.16 0.69
CA ILE A 102 9.25 5.18 1.71
C ILE A 102 10.44 6.07 1.32
N SER A 103 10.32 6.83 0.22
CA SER A 103 11.37 7.67 -0.34
C SER A 103 10.98 9.15 -0.30
N GLY A 104 11.76 9.94 0.42
CA GLY A 104 11.59 11.39 0.58
C GLY A 104 12.57 12.22 -0.27
N THR A 105 12.75 13.48 0.12
CA THR A 105 13.62 14.46 -0.55
C THR A 105 15.04 13.91 -0.74
N GLY A 106 15.60 14.09 -1.94
CA GLY A 106 16.95 13.60 -2.27
C GLY A 106 17.07 12.07 -2.26
N ASN A 107 15.96 11.33 -2.43
CA ASN A 107 15.88 9.87 -2.33
C ASN A 107 16.26 9.32 -0.94
N ALA A 108 16.19 10.13 0.11
CA ALA A 108 16.34 9.68 1.48
C ALA A 108 15.22 8.71 1.87
N LEU A 109 15.49 7.76 2.76
CA LEU A 109 14.46 6.88 3.31
C LEU A 109 13.64 7.61 4.38
N SER A 110 12.37 7.22 4.54
CA SER A 110 11.54 7.63 5.67
C SER A 110 12.21 7.33 7.02
N SER A 111 11.96 8.16 8.03
CA SER A 111 12.47 7.96 9.40
C SER A 111 11.83 6.77 10.13
N GLY A 112 10.79 6.17 9.54
CA GLY A 112 10.01 5.10 10.12
C GLY A 112 8.52 5.37 9.89
N GLY A 113 7.68 4.82 10.75
CA GLY A 113 6.26 5.09 10.67
C GLY A 113 5.40 4.03 11.32
N ILE A 114 4.14 3.97 10.91
CA ILE A 114 3.11 3.10 11.48
C ILE A 114 2.42 2.31 10.37
N ALA A 115 2.35 1.00 10.54
CA ALA A 115 1.48 0.14 9.74
C ALA A 115 0.21 -0.16 10.52
N ILE A 116 -0.95 0.04 9.88
CA ILE A 116 -2.27 -0.30 10.43
C ILE A 116 -2.87 -1.41 9.58
N MET A 117 -2.97 -2.61 10.14
CA MET A 117 -3.64 -3.75 9.50
C MET A 117 -4.96 -4.08 10.22
N GLY A 118 -5.90 -4.71 9.52
CA GLY A 118 -7.19 -5.12 10.10
C GLY A 118 -8.17 -3.98 10.35
N ALA A 119 -7.92 -2.81 9.76
CA ALA A 119 -8.79 -1.65 9.84
C ALA A 119 -9.96 -1.75 8.84
N GLN A 120 -11.19 -1.52 9.31
CA GLN A 120 -12.28 -1.08 8.43
C GLN A 120 -12.20 0.43 8.28
N ASN A 121 -12.11 1.17 9.39
CA ASN A 121 -11.86 2.60 9.41
C ASN A 121 -10.50 2.90 10.05
N ARG A 122 -9.57 3.41 9.26
CA ARG A 122 -8.18 3.65 9.71
C ARG A 122 -8.07 4.76 10.76
N MET A 123 -9.04 5.69 10.84
CA MET A 123 -8.94 6.90 11.67
C MET A 123 -9.36 6.69 13.12
N ILE A 124 -10.04 5.58 13.42
CA ILE A 124 -10.47 5.21 14.77
C ILE A 124 -9.73 3.96 15.24
N VAL A 125 -9.68 3.74 16.55
CA VAL A 125 -9.09 2.53 17.14
C VAL A 125 -10.14 1.43 17.17
N GLU A 126 -9.98 0.42 16.32
CA GLU A 126 -10.85 -0.77 16.29
C GLU A 126 -10.16 -1.95 16.95
N LEU A 127 -10.92 -2.83 17.62
CA LEU A 127 -10.35 -4.04 18.25
C LEU A 127 -9.70 -5.00 17.24
N SER A 128 -10.10 -4.93 15.97
CA SER A 128 -9.50 -5.72 14.88
C SER A 128 -8.14 -5.20 14.43
N GLN A 129 -7.79 -3.96 14.79
CA GLN A 129 -6.58 -3.33 14.31
C GLN A 129 -5.34 -3.85 15.02
N GLN A 130 -4.28 -3.96 14.24
CA GLN A 130 -2.92 -3.99 14.75
C GLN A 130 -2.19 -2.77 14.20
N ARG A 131 -1.70 -1.94 15.13
CA ARG A 131 -0.86 -0.78 14.81
C ARG A 131 0.56 -1.11 15.24
N ILE A 132 1.47 -1.20 14.28
CA ILE A 132 2.85 -1.61 14.54
C ILE A 132 3.79 -0.59 13.92
N ARG A 133 4.76 -0.10 14.72
CA ARG A 133 5.79 0.79 14.21
C ARG A 133 6.81 0.05 13.34
N PHE A 134 7.40 0.78 12.40
CA PHE A 134 8.63 0.39 11.72
C PHE A 134 9.64 1.54 11.81
N SER A 135 10.92 1.22 11.62
CA SER A 135 12.03 2.18 11.65
C SER A 135 12.75 2.19 10.31
N THR A 136 13.55 3.23 10.05
CA THR A 136 14.35 3.35 8.81
C THR A 136 15.19 2.10 8.52
N SER A 137 15.77 1.48 9.55
CA SER A 137 16.59 0.26 9.40
C SER A 137 15.79 -0.96 8.95
N GLY A 138 14.46 -0.94 9.11
CA GLY A 138 13.55 -1.96 8.61
C GLY A 138 13.12 -1.76 7.16
N ILE A 139 13.49 -0.65 6.50
CA ILE A 139 13.08 -0.36 5.13
C ILE A 139 14.07 -0.98 4.14
N ARG A 140 13.54 -1.75 3.18
CA ARG A 140 14.31 -2.29 2.05
C ARG A 140 13.71 -1.80 0.75
N ARG A 141 14.29 -0.76 0.19
CA ARG A 141 13.95 -0.25 -1.14
C ARG A 141 14.64 -1.07 -2.22
N HIS A 142 14.00 -1.33 -3.35
CA HIS A 142 14.68 -1.97 -4.47
C HIS A 142 15.89 -1.12 -4.90
N PRO A 143 17.10 -1.71 -5.07
CA PRO A 143 18.32 -0.94 -5.31
C PRO A 143 18.33 -0.22 -6.66
N GLY A 144 17.62 -0.76 -7.65
CA GLY A 144 17.41 -0.11 -8.95
C GLY A 144 16.27 0.90 -8.99
N TYR A 145 15.66 1.25 -7.84
CA TYR A 145 14.56 2.21 -7.82
C TYR A 145 15.01 3.57 -8.36
N ASP A 146 14.31 4.05 -9.38
CA ASP A 146 14.51 5.37 -9.96
C ASP A 146 13.29 6.23 -9.66
N ALA A 147 13.50 7.23 -8.82
CA ALA A 147 12.48 8.14 -8.35
C ALA A 147 11.89 9.02 -9.45
N THR A 148 12.62 9.27 -10.54
CA THR A 148 12.18 10.09 -11.66
C THR A 148 11.29 9.33 -12.61
N SER A 149 11.67 8.11 -12.96
CA SER A 149 10.91 7.28 -13.89
C SER A 149 9.93 6.31 -13.21
N LEU A 150 9.90 6.29 -11.87
CA LEU A 150 9.15 5.32 -11.05
C LEU A 150 9.48 3.86 -11.42
N ARG A 151 10.71 3.61 -11.88
CA ARG A 151 11.15 2.26 -12.23
C ARG A 151 11.57 1.51 -10.99
N ASN A 152 11.35 0.20 -11.01
CA ASN A 152 11.61 -0.67 -9.87
C ASN A 152 10.93 -0.17 -8.59
N ASP A 153 9.69 0.33 -8.72
CA ASP A 153 8.91 0.92 -7.64
C ASP A 153 8.31 -0.13 -6.70
N VAL A 154 9.20 -0.81 -5.97
CA VAL A 154 8.86 -1.83 -4.98
C VAL A 154 9.76 -1.72 -3.76
N ALA A 155 9.17 -1.88 -2.58
CA ALA A 155 9.88 -1.89 -1.31
C ALA A 155 9.26 -2.89 -0.34
N LEU A 156 10.07 -3.28 0.65
CA LEU A 156 9.65 -4.07 1.79
C LEU A 156 9.83 -3.25 3.06
N VAL A 157 8.90 -3.44 4.01
CA VAL A 157 8.98 -2.85 5.34
C VAL A 157 9.00 -3.97 6.37
N LEU A 158 10.06 -4.05 7.15
CA LEU A 158 10.18 -4.90 8.32
C LEU A 158 9.60 -4.17 9.54
N LEU A 159 8.57 -4.77 10.15
CA LEU A 159 7.91 -4.25 11.33
C LEU A 159 8.72 -4.49 12.61
N ASN A 160 8.65 -3.57 13.57
CA ASN A 160 9.35 -3.66 14.85
C ASN A 160 8.82 -4.79 15.75
N SER A 161 7.61 -5.30 15.48
CA SER A 161 7.04 -6.46 16.16
C SER A 161 6.27 -7.36 15.19
N ARG A 162 6.02 -8.60 15.60
CA ARG A 162 5.35 -9.62 14.79
C ARG A 162 3.85 -9.37 14.71
N ILE A 163 3.31 -9.54 13.51
CA ILE A 163 1.88 -9.58 13.22
C ILE A 163 1.26 -10.85 13.82
N THR A 164 0.15 -10.66 14.53
CA THR A 164 -0.75 -11.73 14.96
C THR A 164 -1.80 -11.96 13.87
N TYR A 165 -1.85 -13.13 13.27
CA TYR A 165 -2.88 -13.43 12.29
C TYR A 165 -4.24 -13.61 12.96
N THR A 166 -5.27 -13.03 12.34
CA THR A 166 -6.66 -13.04 12.81
C THR A 166 -7.60 -13.19 11.60
N SER A 167 -8.91 -13.25 11.81
CA SER A 167 -9.87 -13.17 10.70
C SER A 167 -9.80 -11.85 9.91
N ARG A 168 -9.15 -10.82 10.46
CA ARG A 168 -8.99 -9.48 9.88
C ARG A 168 -7.59 -9.20 9.37
N VAL A 169 -6.62 -10.04 9.72
CA VAL A 169 -5.21 -9.86 9.38
C VAL A 169 -4.62 -11.19 8.92
N GLN A 170 -4.38 -11.32 7.62
CA GLN A 170 -3.83 -12.51 6.99
C GLN A 170 -2.80 -12.11 5.93
N PRO A 171 -1.76 -12.93 5.67
CA PRO A 171 -0.84 -12.67 4.60
C PRO A 171 -1.52 -12.89 3.24
N ILE A 172 -1.12 -12.09 2.24
CA ILE A 172 -1.47 -12.33 0.85
C ILE A 172 -0.53 -13.35 0.22
N ARG A 173 -1.05 -14.14 -0.72
CA ARG A 173 -0.23 -15.02 -1.54
C ARG A 173 0.35 -14.25 -2.72
N LEU A 174 1.62 -14.49 -3.01
CA LEU A 174 2.22 -14.07 -4.28
C LEU A 174 2.13 -15.22 -5.29
N PRO A 175 2.09 -14.93 -6.61
CA PRO A 175 2.28 -15.95 -7.63
C PRO A 175 3.55 -16.78 -7.38
N ALA A 176 3.50 -18.07 -7.67
CA ALA A 176 4.67 -18.94 -7.56
C ALA A 176 5.75 -18.50 -8.56
N ARG A 177 7.03 -18.78 -8.28
CA ARG A 177 8.13 -18.49 -9.23
C ARG A 177 7.98 -19.19 -10.58
N THR A 178 7.28 -20.31 -10.60
CA THR A 178 6.95 -21.09 -11.80
C THR A 178 5.72 -20.57 -12.54
N ASP A 179 5.00 -19.59 -11.99
CA ASP A 179 3.83 -18.99 -12.61
C ASP A 179 4.26 -18.01 -13.71
N THR A 180 4.03 -18.39 -14.96
CA THR A 180 4.40 -17.60 -16.14
C THR A 180 3.26 -16.72 -16.65
N ARG A 181 2.09 -16.74 -15.99
CA ARG A 181 0.91 -16.00 -16.43
C ARG A 181 1.17 -14.49 -16.37
N GLN A 182 0.67 -13.78 -17.38
CA GLN A 182 0.74 -12.32 -17.46
C GLN A 182 -0.52 -11.62 -16.93
N PHE A 183 -1.56 -12.40 -16.60
CA PHE A 183 -2.84 -11.99 -16.02
C PHE A 183 -3.71 -11.03 -16.86
N GLY A 184 -3.31 -10.71 -18.11
CA GLY A 184 -4.16 -9.94 -19.02
C GLY A 184 -5.54 -10.61 -19.22
N GLY A 185 -6.61 -9.82 -19.12
CA GLY A 185 -7.99 -10.27 -19.21
C GLY A 185 -8.60 -10.76 -17.89
N PHE A 186 -7.80 -11.01 -16.84
CA PHE A 186 -8.33 -11.38 -15.52
C PHE A 186 -9.03 -10.17 -14.88
N THR A 187 -10.02 -10.42 -14.02
CA THR A 187 -10.58 -9.38 -13.17
C THR A 187 -9.61 -9.07 -12.04
N GLY A 188 -8.98 -7.91 -12.10
CA GLY A 188 -8.12 -7.38 -11.05
C GLY A 188 -8.93 -6.57 -10.05
N THR A 189 -8.59 -6.68 -8.77
CA THR A 189 -9.18 -5.91 -7.67
C THR A 189 -8.09 -5.13 -6.97
N VAL A 190 -8.27 -3.81 -6.89
CA VAL A 190 -7.46 -2.90 -6.07
C VAL A 190 -8.28 -2.48 -4.86
N SER A 191 -7.62 -2.46 -3.69
CA SER A 191 -8.21 -2.06 -2.41
C SER A 191 -7.31 -1.07 -1.69
N GLY A 192 -7.91 -0.13 -0.96
CA GLY A 192 -7.16 0.88 -0.22
C GLY A 192 -8.01 1.98 0.40
N PHE A 193 -7.29 2.97 0.91
CA PHE A 193 -7.85 4.12 1.64
C PHE A 193 -7.66 5.42 0.86
N GLY A 194 -7.34 5.35 -0.43
CA GLY A 194 -7.13 6.51 -1.27
C GLY A 194 -8.38 7.36 -1.47
N ARG A 195 -8.22 8.43 -2.23
CA ARG A 195 -9.32 9.32 -2.61
C ARG A 195 -10.40 8.55 -3.35
N THR A 196 -11.66 8.92 -3.12
CA THR A 196 -12.82 8.30 -3.78
C THR A 196 -13.33 9.08 -4.98
N THR A 197 -12.87 10.31 -5.15
CA THR A 197 -13.17 11.20 -6.28
C THR A 197 -11.95 12.07 -6.51
N ASP A 198 -11.70 12.44 -7.76
CA ASP A 198 -10.58 13.34 -8.06
C ASP A 198 -10.83 14.79 -7.61
N SER A 199 -12.09 15.19 -7.39
CA SER A 199 -12.43 16.53 -6.90
C SER A 199 -12.20 16.72 -5.40
N SER A 200 -12.06 15.63 -4.64
CA SER A 200 -11.74 15.66 -3.22
C SER A 200 -10.24 15.53 -2.99
N GLN A 201 -9.68 16.34 -2.11
CA GLN A 201 -8.33 16.10 -1.58
C GLN A 201 -8.35 15.06 -0.45
N ALA A 202 -9.50 14.87 0.21
CA ALA A 202 -9.65 13.94 1.31
C ALA A 202 -9.62 12.48 0.85
N THR A 203 -8.83 11.68 1.56
CA THR A 203 -8.75 10.23 1.41
C THR A 203 -9.83 9.53 2.21
N SER A 204 -10.17 8.30 1.81
CA SER A 204 -11.17 7.53 2.53
C SER A 204 -10.68 7.15 3.93
N ALA A 205 -11.54 7.38 4.92
CA ALA A 205 -11.37 6.81 6.25
C ALA A 205 -11.59 5.29 6.24
N THR A 206 -12.53 4.84 5.41
CA THR A 206 -13.02 3.47 5.38
C THR A 206 -12.43 2.72 4.19
N LEU A 207 -12.14 1.43 4.32
CA LEU A 207 -11.54 0.64 3.25
C LEU A 207 -12.47 0.58 2.03
N ARG A 208 -11.96 0.96 0.86
CA ARG A 208 -12.66 0.89 -0.43
C ARG A 208 -11.97 -0.07 -1.38
N PHE A 209 -12.69 -0.49 -2.41
CA PHE A 209 -12.14 -1.27 -3.51
C PHE A 209 -12.86 -0.99 -4.84
N THR A 210 -12.20 -1.40 -5.91
CA THR A 210 -12.80 -1.51 -7.23
C THR A 210 -12.19 -2.67 -8.01
N SER A 211 -12.94 -3.19 -8.99
CA SER A 211 -12.51 -4.29 -9.82
C SER A 211 -12.72 -3.98 -11.29
N ASN A 212 -11.69 -4.22 -12.09
CA ASN A 212 -11.67 -4.00 -13.53
C ASN A 212 -10.78 -5.05 -14.23
N PRO A 213 -10.86 -5.21 -15.56
CA PRO A 213 -9.96 -6.09 -16.28
C PRO A 213 -8.50 -5.62 -16.18
N VAL A 214 -7.60 -6.56 -15.93
CA VAL A 214 -6.14 -6.37 -16.08
C VAL A 214 -5.84 -6.28 -17.58
N LEU A 215 -5.07 -5.28 -17.98
CA LEU A 215 -4.64 -5.13 -19.37
C LEU A 215 -3.48 -6.07 -19.69
N THR A 216 -3.39 -6.47 -20.95
CA THR A 216 -2.15 -7.06 -21.48
C THR A 216 -1.01 -6.05 -21.38
N ASN A 217 0.24 -6.52 -21.32
CA ASN A 217 1.39 -5.62 -21.36
C ASN A 217 1.42 -4.75 -22.62
N ALA A 218 0.99 -5.29 -23.76
CA ALA A 218 0.91 -4.53 -25.01
C ALA A 218 -0.04 -3.34 -24.86
N GLU A 219 -1.27 -3.55 -24.38
CA GLU A 219 -2.24 -2.47 -24.15
C GLU A 219 -1.74 -1.46 -23.10
N CYS A 220 -1.08 -1.94 -22.04
CA CYS A 220 -0.48 -1.11 -21.00
C CYS A 220 0.61 -0.19 -21.59
N ILE A 221 1.51 -0.74 -22.41
CA ILE A 221 2.57 0.00 -23.11
C ILE A 221 1.98 0.96 -24.14
N THR A 222 0.96 0.55 -24.90
CA THR A 222 0.27 1.45 -25.85
C THR A 222 -0.37 2.65 -25.15
N SER A 223 -0.89 2.46 -23.94
CA SER A 223 -1.56 3.53 -23.16
C SER A 223 -0.57 4.55 -22.58
N TRP A 224 0.64 4.12 -22.24
CA TRP A 224 1.61 4.91 -21.48
C TRP A 224 2.91 5.25 -22.22
N GLY A 225 3.17 4.58 -23.34
CA GLY A 225 4.46 4.60 -24.01
C GLY A 225 5.52 3.77 -23.27
N PHE A 226 6.54 3.35 -24.01
CA PHE A 226 7.62 2.48 -23.50
C PHE A 226 8.50 3.17 -22.43
N ALA A 227 8.46 4.50 -22.35
CA ALA A 227 9.17 5.26 -21.33
C ALA A 227 8.59 5.03 -19.93
N LEU A 228 7.26 4.86 -19.81
CA LEU A 228 6.53 4.80 -18.54
C LEU A 228 6.01 3.41 -18.17
N ALA A 229 5.72 2.55 -19.15
CA ALA A 229 5.28 1.18 -18.90
C ALA A 229 6.15 0.17 -19.66
N GLN A 230 6.60 -0.89 -18.98
CA GLN A 230 7.40 -1.97 -19.55
C GLN A 230 7.05 -3.34 -18.93
N SER A 231 7.91 -4.35 -19.12
CA SER A 231 7.75 -5.71 -18.57
C SER A 231 7.62 -5.73 -17.04
N GLN A 232 8.27 -4.80 -16.33
CA GLN A 232 8.17 -4.64 -14.87
C GLN A 232 6.82 -4.07 -14.40
N ASN A 233 5.90 -3.71 -15.30
CA ASN A 233 4.62 -3.10 -14.96
C ASN A 233 3.45 -4.03 -15.31
N VAL A 234 2.36 -3.88 -14.58
CA VAL A 234 1.02 -4.41 -14.92
C VAL A 234 0.02 -3.26 -14.83
N CYS A 235 -0.99 -3.23 -15.71
CA CYS A 235 -1.99 -2.17 -15.74
C CYS A 235 -3.38 -2.70 -15.40
N LEU A 236 -4.18 -1.89 -14.73
CA LEU A 236 -5.61 -2.13 -14.52
C LEU A 236 -6.41 -1.15 -15.37
N LYS A 237 -7.36 -1.65 -16.16
CA LYS A 237 -8.22 -0.81 -16.99
C LYS A 237 -9.05 0.16 -16.12
N ALA A 238 -9.26 1.38 -16.59
CA ALA A 238 -10.08 2.39 -15.88
C ALA A 238 -11.56 2.37 -16.33
N SER A 239 -12.17 1.18 -16.43
CA SER A 239 -13.56 1.05 -16.89
C SER A 239 -14.53 1.78 -15.96
N GLY A 240 -15.38 2.64 -16.55
CA GLY A 240 -16.35 3.46 -15.80
C GLY A 240 -15.71 4.57 -14.96
N GLY A 241 -14.46 4.96 -15.24
CA GLY A 241 -13.74 5.96 -14.45
C GLY A 241 -13.19 5.44 -13.11
N ARG A 242 -13.33 4.13 -12.84
CA ARG A 242 -12.88 3.52 -11.59
C ARG A 242 -11.42 3.11 -11.69
N SER A 243 -10.61 3.47 -10.71
CA SER A 243 -9.16 3.21 -10.66
C SER A 243 -8.67 3.37 -9.22
N ALA A 244 -7.47 2.85 -8.93
CA ALA A 244 -6.68 3.33 -7.79
C ALA A 244 -6.53 4.85 -7.85
N CYS A 245 -6.35 5.49 -6.71
CA CYS A 245 -6.13 6.93 -6.62
C CYS A 245 -5.15 7.32 -5.51
N ASN A 246 -4.84 8.62 -5.38
CA ASN A 246 -3.87 9.11 -4.40
C ASN A 246 -4.21 8.60 -2.98
N GLY A 247 -3.21 8.07 -2.30
CA GLY A 247 -3.35 7.36 -1.02
C GLY A 247 -3.55 5.83 -1.12
N ASP A 248 -3.84 5.27 -2.31
CA ASP A 248 -3.80 3.82 -2.56
C ASP A 248 -2.40 3.33 -2.94
N SER A 249 -1.49 4.24 -3.27
CA SER A 249 -0.10 3.95 -3.67
C SER A 249 0.60 2.97 -2.73
N GLY A 250 1.31 2.00 -3.29
CA GLY A 250 1.88 0.88 -2.54
C GLY A 250 0.88 -0.23 -2.15
N GLY A 251 -0.42 0.00 -2.32
CA GLY A 251 -1.47 -0.98 -2.08
C GLY A 251 -1.46 -2.15 -3.07
N PRO A 252 -2.19 -3.24 -2.77
CA PRO A 252 -2.19 -4.45 -3.57
C PRO A 252 -3.14 -4.35 -4.78
N LEU A 253 -2.66 -4.83 -5.94
CA LEU A 253 -3.52 -5.31 -7.03
C LEU A 253 -3.59 -6.83 -6.98
N THR A 254 -4.80 -7.36 -6.86
CA THR A 254 -5.04 -8.80 -6.71
C THR A 254 -5.89 -9.38 -7.81
N VAL A 255 -5.76 -10.69 -8.05
CA VAL A 255 -6.65 -11.48 -8.90
C VAL A 255 -7.07 -12.73 -8.14
N ASP A 256 -8.31 -13.18 -8.34
CA ASP A 256 -8.73 -14.50 -7.86
C ASP A 256 -8.44 -15.54 -8.95
N SER A 257 -7.62 -16.53 -8.60
CA SER A 257 -7.30 -17.65 -9.47
C SER A 257 -6.95 -18.86 -8.62
N ASN A 258 -7.97 -19.58 -8.15
CA ASN A 258 -7.83 -20.66 -7.16
C ASN A 258 -7.25 -20.11 -5.84
N GLY A 259 -7.75 -18.95 -5.43
CA GLY A 259 -7.25 -18.16 -4.31
C GLY A 259 -6.73 -16.80 -4.77
N VAL A 260 -6.79 -15.84 -3.86
CA VAL A 260 -6.38 -14.46 -4.12
C VAL A 260 -4.85 -14.38 -4.21
N LEU A 261 -4.35 -13.85 -5.33
CA LEU A 261 -2.93 -13.61 -5.58
C LEU A 261 -2.69 -12.11 -5.78
N GLN A 262 -1.66 -11.55 -5.16
CA GLN A 262 -1.20 -10.20 -5.47
C GLN A 262 -0.28 -10.20 -6.68
N ILE A 263 -0.71 -9.55 -7.75
CA ILE A 263 0.01 -9.48 -9.03
C ILE A 263 0.66 -8.11 -9.25
N GLY A 264 0.26 -7.09 -8.48
CA GLY A 264 0.80 -5.74 -8.59
C GLY A 264 0.87 -4.99 -7.27
N VAL A 265 1.68 -3.94 -7.26
CA VAL A 265 1.79 -2.93 -6.20
C VAL A 265 1.45 -1.57 -6.85
N VAL A 266 0.46 -0.83 -6.35
CA VAL A 266 0.03 0.46 -6.92
C VAL A 266 1.25 1.38 -7.01
N SER A 267 1.56 1.88 -8.20
CA SER A 267 2.75 2.71 -8.45
C SER A 267 2.38 4.12 -8.86
N PHE A 268 1.62 4.28 -9.95
CA PHE A 268 1.16 5.61 -10.36
C PHE A 268 -0.15 5.55 -11.15
N VAL A 269 -0.79 6.70 -11.21
CA VAL A 269 -2.02 6.97 -11.95
C VAL A 269 -1.80 8.15 -12.90
N SER A 270 -2.80 8.47 -13.70
CA SER A 270 -2.75 9.65 -14.55
C SER A 270 -2.73 10.92 -13.72
N ALA A 271 -1.81 11.81 -14.07
CA ALA A 271 -1.70 13.10 -13.44
C ALA A 271 -2.87 14.03 -13.81
N ALA A 272 -3.56 13.77 -14.92
CA ALA A 272 -4.86 14.37 -15.26
C ALA A 272 -6.06 13.86 -14.41
N GLY A 273 -5.79 13.12 -13.32
CA GLY A 273 -6.80 12.53 -12.44
C GLY A 273 -6.99 11.02 -12.60
N CYS A 274 -7.39 10.37 -11.51
CA CYS A 274 -7.60 8.92 -11.43
C CYS A 274 -8.82 8.47 -12.25
N ALA A 275 -9.80 9.36 -12.48
CA ALA A 275 -10.98 9.12 -13.31
C ALA A 275 -10.85 9.62 -14.75
N SER A 276 -9.63 9.98 -15.19
CA SER A 276 -9.31 10.40 -16.56
C SER A 276 -9.60 9.33 -17.63
N GLY A 277 -9.80 8.07 -17.22
CA GLY A 277 -9.97 6.93 -18.12
C GLY A 277 -8.65 6.29 -18.55
N ARG A 278 -7.51 6.82 -18.09
CA ARG A 278 -6.20 6.18 -18.26
C ARG A 278 -6.04 4.98 -17.31
N PRO A 279 -5.45 3.85 -17.77
CA PRO A 279 -5.24 2.69 -16.90
C PRO A 279 -4.29 3.00 -15.74
N SER A 280 -4.58 2.55 -14.52
CA SER A 280 -3.62 2.63 -13.41
C SER A 280 -2.44 1.68 -13.63
N VAL A 281 -1.26 2.07 -13.14
CA VAL A 281 -0.01 1.32 -13.32
C VAL A 281 0.52 0.81 -11.99
N TYR A 282 0.99 -0.41 -12.00
CA TYR A 282 1.44 -1.15 -10.83
C TYR A 282 2.81 -1.77 -11.11
N ALA A 283 3.67 -1.86 -10.11
CA ALA A 283 4.88 -2.68 -10.18
C ALA A 283 4.48 -4.16 -10.20
N ARG A 284 4.94 -4.92 -11.21
CA ARG A 284 4.55 -6.31 -11.45
C ARG A 284 5.23 -7.24 -10.46
N VAL A 285 4.45 -7.86 -9.58
CA VAL A 285 4.99 -8.76 -8.55
C VAL A 285 5.80 -9.90 -9.15
N THR A 286 5.32 -10.55 -10.23
CA THR A 286 6.04 -11.67 -10.86
C THR A 286 7.44 -11.29 -11.37
N TYR A 287 7.62 -10.04 -11.78
CA TYR A 287 8.92 -9.51 -12.20
C TYR A 287 9.86 -9.35 -10.99
N PHE A 288 9.33 -8.91 -9.85
CA PHE A 288 10.11 -8.63 -8.64
C PHE A 288 10.21 -9.82 -7.66
N LEU A 289 9.61 -10.97 -7.94
CA LEU A 289 9.66 -12.17 -7.09
C LEU A 289 11.09 -12.58 -6.68
N PRO A 290 12.11 -12.55 -7.56
CA PRO A 290 13.48 -12.86 -7.15
C PRO A 290 13.99 -11.93 -6.04
N TRP A 291 13.77 -10.62 -6.20
CA TRP A 291 14.19 -9.61 -5.23
C TRP A 291 13.39 -9.68 -3.93
N ILE A 292 12.06 -9.83 -4.01
CA ILE A 292 11.18 -9.94 -2.85
C ILE A 292 11.63 -11.09 -1.95
N ASN A 293 11.75 -12.30 -2.52
CA ASN A 293 12.15 -13.49 -1.78
C ASN A 293 13.56 -13.38 -1.20
N ALA A 294 14.49 -12.73 -1.91
CA ALA A 294 15.84 -12.49 -1.41
C ALA A 294 15.91 -11.51 -0.22
N ASN A 295 14.78 -10.89 0.16
CA ASN A 295 14.73 -9.84 1.15
C ASN A 295 13.67 -10.06 2.24
N THR A 296 13.02 -11.22 2.31
CA THR A 296 11.91 -11.49 3.25
C THR A 296 12.13 -12.71 4.16
N TRP A 297 13.37 -13.15 4.31
CA TRP A 297 13.79 -14.31 5.13
C TRP A 297 13.43 -14.17 6.61
#